data_AF-A0A832C3I8-F1
#
_entry.id   AF-A0A832C3I8-F1
#
_cell.length_a   1.000
_cell.length_b   1.000
_cell.length_c   1.000
_cell.angle_alpha   90.00
_cell.angle_beta   90.00
_cell.angle_gamma   90.00
#
_symmetry.space_group_name_H-M   'P 1'
#
loop_
_entity.id
_entity.type
_entity.pdbx_description
1 polymer ?
#
loop_
_entity_poly.entity_id
_entity_poly.type
_entity_poly.pdbx_seq_one_letter_code
_entity_poly.pdbx_strand_id
1 'polypeptide(L)'
;MKRLSAQPLKKINKKALSEMMSYVFLVIIAVSLASLVYFFLKGYIVRDTPDCQDGTQLVVQSVACTSGAAPTLTVTLSNKGMWKVDGARIAIRKPGVKIATTLTTYTGANQDNFYKLNLKGTNNYDGLKPGETADPKIMDSNSKISTVVDSNGDYILEVQPAVIDTKTQERVMCKKAVITQPIKCT
;
A
#
# COMPACT_ATOMS: atom_id res chain seq x y z
N MET A 1 17.29 -74.16 49.05
CA MET A 1 16.86 -72.74 49.11
C MET A 1 18.10 -71.84 49.13
N LYS A 2 18.44 -71.19 48.00
CA LYS A 2 19.57 -70.24 47.91
C LYS A 2 19.09 -68.85 48.33
N ARG A 3 19.67 -68.28 49.38
CA ARG A 3 19.43 -66.89 49.80
C ARG A 3 20.22 -65.96 48.88
N LEU A 4 19.54 -65.08 48.16
CA LEU A 4 20.14 -63.98 47.39
C LEU A 4 20.62 -62.91 48.37
N SER A 5 21.94 -62.65 48.41
CA SER A 5 22.53 -61.59 49.22
C SER A 5 22.35 -60.24 48.53
N ALA A 6 21.74 -59.29 49.23
CA ALA A 6 21.61 -57.90 48.78
C ALA A 6 22.99 -57.21 48.80
N GLN A 7 23.43 -56.69 47.64
CA GLN A 7 24.62 -55.85 47.55
C GLN A 7 24.31 -54.40 47.94
N PRO A 8 25.20 -53.69 48.65
CA PRO A 8 24.99 -52.30 49.04
C PRO A 8 25.15 -51.35 47.85
N LEU A 9 24.14 -50.49 47.63
CA LEU A 9 24.10 -49.48 46.57
C LEU A 9 25.18 -48.40 46.78
N LYS A 10 26.07 -48.28 45.79
CA LYS A 10 27.13 -47.26 45.72
C LYS A 10 26.51 -45.86 45.62
N LYS A 11 26.69 -45.01 46.65
CA LYS A 11 26.27 -43.59 46.62
C LYS A 11 27.03 -42.84 45.52
N ILE A 12 26.33 -42.50 44.45
CA ILE A 12 26.86 -41.65 43.38
C ILE A 12 26.91 -40.19 43.89
N ASN A 13 28.04 -39.51 43.70
CA ASN A 13 28.26 -38.14 44.12
C ASN A 13 27.40 -37.17 43.28
N LYS A 14 26.33 -36.63 43.87
CA LYS A 14 25.35 -35.77 43.16
C LYS A 14 25.86 -34.36 42.83
N LYS A 15 27.00 -33.93 43.40
CA LYS A 15 27.56 -32.58 43.18
C LYS A 15 28.01 -32.33 41.74
N ALA A 16 28.51 -33.35 41.04
CA ALA A 16 28.93 -33.21 39.65
C ALA A 16 27.74 -33.02 38.69
N LEU A 17 26.54 -33.49 39.08
CA LEU A 17 25.35 -33.41 38.25
C LEU A 17 24.72 -32.01 38.27
N SER A 18 24.78 -31.30 39.40
CA SER A 18 24.20 -29.95 39.52
C SER A 18 24.93 -28.92 38.67
N GLU A 19 26.24 -29.09 38.50
CA GLU A 19 27.07 -28.16 37.73
C GLU A 19 26.79 -28.29 36.24
N MET A 20 26.68 -29.53 35.72
CA MET A 20 26.29 -29.78 34.33
C MET A 20 24.90 -29.21 34.00
N MET A 21 23.94 -29.34 34.92
CA MET A 21 22.59 -28.79 34.72
C MET A 21 22.59 -27.26 34.65
N SER A 22 23.43 -26.59 35.43
CA SER A 22 23.51 -25.12 35.44
C SER A 22 23.90 -24.56 34.07
N TYR A 23 24.91 -25.14 33.41
CA TYR A 23 25.31 -24.74 32.07
C TYR A 23 24.19 -24.95 31.04
N VAL A 24 23.46 -26.07 31.12
CA VAL A 24 22.34 -26.35 30.21
C VAL A 24 21.23 -25.30 30.34
N PHE A 25 20.87 -24.93 31.57
CA PHE A 25 19.88 -23.87 31.79
C PHE A 25 20.33 -22.51 31.25
N LEU A 26 21.61 -22.17 31.43
CA LEU A 26 22.16 -20.92 30.92
C LEU A 26 22.06 -20.85 29.39
N VAL A 27 22.37 -21.95 28.69
CA VAL A 27 22.24 -22.05 27.24
C VAL A 27 20.78 -21.92 26.79
N ILE A 28 19.83 -22.58 27.46
CA ILE A 28 18.41 -22.50 27.12
C ILE A 28 17.88 -21.06 27.29
N ILE A 29 18.26 -20.39 28.37
CA ILE A 29 17.88 -18.99 28.61
C ILE A 29 18.47 -18.09 27.52
N ALA A 30 19.74 -18.28 27.16
CA ALA A 30 20.37 -17.51 26.10
C ALA A 30 19.66 -17.69 24.74
N VAL A 31 19.34 -18.93 24.36
CA VAL A 31 18.66 -19.24 23.09
C VAL A 31 17.23 -18.69 23.07
N SER A 32 16.51 -18.76 24.18
CA SER A 32 15.14 -18.24 24.28
C SER A 32 15.11 -16.70 24.18
N LEU A 33 16.04 -16.00 24.85
CA LEU A 33 16.20 -14.55 24.72
C LEU A 33 16.57 -14.15 23.30
N ALA A 34 17.51 -14.85 22.65
CA ALA A 34 17.90 -14.59 21.27
C ALA A 34 16.71 -14.73 20.31
N SER A 35 15.89 -15.76 20.50
CA SER A 35 14.69 -16.00 19.67
C SER A 35 13.66 -14.89 19.84
N LEU A 36 13.39 -14.47 21.09
CA LEU A 36 12.45 -13.39 21.39
C LEU A 36 12.90 -12.05 20.78
N VAL A 37 14.19 -11.73 20.89
CA VAL A 37 14.79 -10.53 20.27
C VAL A 37 14.66 -10.58 18.75
N TYR A 38 14.89 -11.73 18.12
CA TYR A 38 14.71 -11.89 16.67
C TYR A 38 13.27 -11.63 16.22
N PHE A 39 12.27 -12.20 16.91
CA PHE A 39 10.86 -11.93 16.60
C PHE A 39 10.49 -10.47 16.81
N PHE A 40 11.02 -9.84 17.86
CA PHE A 40 10.81 -8.43 18.13
C PHE A 40 11.40 -7.54 17.03
N LEU A 41 12.66 -7.78 16.63
CA LEU A 41 13.31 -7.09 15.51
C LEU A 41 12.56 -7.28 14.21
N LYS A 42 12.09 -8.50 13.92
CA LYS A 42 11.29 -8.78 12.71
C LYS A 42 9.96 -8.01 12.67
N GLY A 43 9.37 -7.73 13.83
CA GLY A 43 8.19 -6.86 13.93
C GLY A 43 8.52 -5.37 13.83
N TYR A 44 9.71 -4.95 14.28
CA TYR A 44 10.15 -3.56 14.28
C TYR A 44 10.76 -3.08 12.97
N ILE A 45 11.29 -4.00 12.15
CA ILE A 45 11.68 -3.68 10.78
C ILE A 45 10.37 -3.38 10.06
N VAL A 46 10.02 -2.09 10.04
CA VAL A 46 9.06 -1.52 9.11
C VAL A 46 9.48 -2.09 7.78
N ARG A 47 8.66 -3.00 7.22
CA ARG A 47 8.83 -3.35 5.82
C ARG A 47 8.78 -2.02 5.14
N ASP A 48 9.91 -1.57 4.58
CA ASP A 48 9.94 -0.40 3.73
C ASP A 48 8.84 -0.66 2.72
N THR A 49 7.67 -0.07 2.97
CA THR A 49 6.58 -0.16 2.03
C THR A 49 7.22 0.43 0.80
N PRO A 50 7.35 -0.33 -0.30
CA PRO A 50 7.98 0.19 -1.49
C PRO A 50 7.40 1.59 -1.68
N ASP A 51 8.26 2.61 -1.64
CA ASP A 51 7.83 4.00 -1.80
C ASP A 51 8.16 4.36 -3.23
N CYS A 52 7.41 5.31 -3.78
CA CYS A 52 7.72 5.76 -5.12
C CYS A 52 9.10 6.44 -5.13
N GLN A 53 9.83 6.23 -6.20
CA GLN A 53 11.13 6.89 -6.36
C GLN A 53 10.95 8.41 -6.35
N ASP A 54 11.90 9.09 -5.73
CA ASP A 54 11.92 10.55 -5.68
C ASP A 54 11.93 11.12 -7.11
N GLY A 55 11.11 12.13 -7.36
CA GLY A 55 10.88 12.68 -8.70
C GLY A 55 9.68 12.10 -9.43
N THR A 56 8.85 11.26 -8.78
CA THR A 56 7.53 10.92 -9.31
C THR A 56 6.57 12.09 -9.09
N GLN A 57 6.12 12.73 -10.18
CA GLN A 57 5.24 13.90 -10.09
C GLN A 57 4.15 13.84 -11.17
N LEU A 58 2.91 13.80 -10.71
CA LEU A 58 1.75 13.95 -11.57
C LEU A 58 1.23 15.39 -11.46
N VAL A 59 0.66 15.92 -12.52
CA VAL A 59 0.08 17.27 -12.53
C VAL A 59 -1.28 17.18 -13.18
N VAL A 60 -2.26 17.86 -12.60
CA VAL A 60 -3.58 18.02 -13.20
C VAL A 60 -3.47 19.12 -14.27
N GLN A 61 -3.66 18.74 -15.53
CA GLN A 61 -3.53 19.67 -16.66
C GLN A 61 -4.82 20.42 -16.94
N SER A 62 -5.96 19.73 -16.89
CA SER A 62 -7.27 20.33 -17.08
C SER A 62 -8.32 19.57 -16.29
N VAL A 63 -9.33 20.30 -15.85
CA VAL A 63 -10.51 19.74 -15.19
C VAL A 63 -11.72 20.33 -15.89
N ALA A 64 -12.62 19.45 -16.33
CA ALA A 64 -13.88 19.84 -16.96
C ALA A 64 -15.03 19.15 -16.25
N CYS A 65 -15.94 19.93 -15.69
CA CYS A 65 -17.22 19.45 -15.18
C CYS A 65 -18.25 19.59 -16.31
N THR A 66 -18.99 18.52 -16.61
CA THR A 66 -20.12 18.58 -17.55
C THR A 66 -21.41 18.55 -16.75
N SER A 67 -22.22 19.60 -16.85
CA SER A 67 -23.56 19.67 -16.28
C SER A 67 -24.55 18.93 -17.19
N GLY A 68 -25.41 18.10 -16.60
CA GLY A 68 -26.38 17.28 -17.34
C GLY A 68 -27.15 16.36 -16.41
N ALA A 69 -28.02 15.50 -16.97
CA ALA A 69 -28.78 14.51 -16.19
C ALA A 69 -27.89 13.53 -15.40
N ALA A 70 -26.64 13.36 -15.84
CA ALA A 70 -25.58 12.69 -15.11
C ALA A 70 -24.34 13.60 -15.14
N PRO A 71 -24.07 14.40 -14.09
CA PRO A 71 -22.88 15.24 -14.06
C PRO A 71 -21.62 14.36 -14.12
N THR A 72 -20.67 14.75 -14.97
CA THR A 72 -19.42 14.02 -15.14
C THR A 72 -18.23 14.94 -14.96
N LEU A 73 -17.25 14.49 -14.17
CA LEU A 73 -15.97 15.16 -14.03
C LEU A 73 -14.91 14.49 -14.91
N THR A 74 -14.31 15.26 -15.80
CA THR A 74 -13.17 14.83 -16.61
C THR A 74 -11.92 15.53 -16.10
N VAL A 75 -10.93 14.77 -15.65
CA VAL A 75 -9.65 15.28 -15.15
C VAL A 75 -8.57 14.79 -16.08
N THR A 76 -7.77 15.66 -16.70
CA THR A 76 -6.62 15.27 -17.52
C THR A 76 -5.35 15.32 -16.67
N LEU A 77 -4.56 14.25 -16.71
CA LEU A 77 -3.35 14.11 -15.90
C LEU A 77 -2.11 14.08 -16.80
N SER A 78 -1.08 14.81 -16.40
CA SER A 78 0.21 14.88 -17.09
C SER A 78 1.32 14.44 -16.15
N ASN A 79 2.20 13.54 -16.61
CA ASN A 79 3.36 13.15 -15.82
C ASN A 79 4.49 14.15 -16.08
N LYS A 80 4.84 14.93 -15.06
CA LYS A 80 5.98 15.86 -15.08
C LYS A 80 7.18 15.33 -14.29
N GLY A 81 7.05 14.13 -13.74
CA GLY A 81 8.12 13.44 -13.03
C GLY A 81 9.14 12.80 -13.96
N MET A 82 10.21 12.27 -13.36
CA MET A 82 11.27 11.52 -14.04
C MET A 82 10.94 10.04 -14.21
N TRP A 83 9.93 9.55 -13.50
CA TRP A 83 9.57 8.13 -13.44
C TRP A 83 8.20 7.87 -14.05
N LYS A 84 8.00 6.64 -14.50
CA LYS A 84 6.75 6.14 -15.04
C LYS A 84 5.70 5.99 -13.93
N VAL A 85 4.46 6.38 -14.20
CA VAL A 85 3.35 6.27 -13.25
C VAL A 85 2.29 5.31 -13.79
N ASP A 86 2.11 4.17 -13.14
CA ASP A 86 1.20 3.13 -13.64
C ASP A 86 -0.28 3.39 -13.30
N GLY A 87 -0.56 4.21 -12.28
CA GLY A 87 -1.91 4.53 -11.87
C GLY A 87 -2.00 5.80 -11.03
N ALA A 88 -3.23 6.21 -10.73
CA ALA A 88 -3.47 7.26 -9.74
C ALA A 88 -4.78 6.99 -9.00
N ARG A 89 -4.82 7.36 -7.72
CA ARG A 89 -6.04 7.50 -6.95
C ARG A 89 -6.50 8.94 -7.04
N ILE A 90 -7.75 9.11 -7.46
CA ILE A 90 -8.39 10.41 -7.56
C ILE A 90 -9.49 10.45 -6.50
N ALA A 91 -9.44 11.43 -5.62
CA ALA A 91 -10.44 11.66 -4.58
C ALA A 91 -10.93 13.09 -4.64
N ILE A 92 -12.18 13.32 -4.25
CA ILE A 92 -12.77 14.67 -4.20
C ILE A 92 -13.40 14.88 -2.84
N ARG A 93 -13.28 16.12 -2.35
CA ARG A 93 -13.96 16.55 -1.13
C ARG A 93 -14.52 17.95 -1.27
N LYS A 94 -15.58 18.23 -0.51
CA LYS A 94 -16.05 19.61 -0.30
C LYS A 94 -15.07 20.35 0.63
N PRO A 95 -14.87 21.66 0.45
CA PRO A 95 -14.05 22.46 1.37
C PRO A 95 -14.60 22.34 2.80
N GLY A 96 -13.70 22.18 3.78
CA GLY A 96 -14.07 22.00 5.19
C GLY A 96 -14.31 20.54 5.62
N VAL A 97 -14.42 19.59 4.70
CA VAL A 97 -14.52 18.16 5.04
C VAL A 97 -13.12 17.54 5.08
N LYS A 98 -12.71 16.96 6.22
CA LYS A 98 -11.39 16.32 6.37
C LYS A 98 -11.27 15.00 5.62
N ILE A 99 -12.40 14.31 5.40
CA ILE A 99 -12.45 12.99 4.77
C ILE A 99 -12.66 13.18 3.27
N ALA A 100 -11.70 12.72 2.46
CA ALA A 100 -11.86 12.69 1.02
C ALA A 100 -12.74 11.50 0.63
N THR A 101 -13.89 11.77 0.01
CA THR A 101 -14.70 10.72 -0.59
C THR A 101 -13.95 10.21 -1.81
N THR A 102 -13.54 8.95 -1.76
CA THR A 102 -12.90 8.34 -2.93
C THR A 102 -13.98 8.11 -3.97
N LEU A 103 -13.71 8.45 -5.23
CA LEU A 103 -14.71 8.46 -6.31
C LEU A 103 -15.07 7.06 -6.80
N THR A 104 -15.37 6.13 -5.92
CA THR A 104 -15.66 4.75 -6.29
C THR A 104 -17.10 4.39 -6.00
N THR A 105 -17.90 4.40 -7.06
CA THR A 105 -18.99 3.44 -7.22
C THR A 105 -18.59 2.53 -8.40
N TYR A 106 -17.70 1.58 -8.16
CA TYR A 106 -17.56 0.44 -9.06
C TYR A 106 -18.42 -0.69 -8.47
N THR A 107 -19.52 -1.04 -9.12
CA THR A 107 -20.43 -2.14 -8.75
C THR A 107 -19.87 -3.50 -9.18
N GLY A 108 -18.58 -3.72 -8.95
CA GLY A 108 -17.87 -4.98 -9.25
C GLY A 108 -17.03 -5.40 -8.06
N ALA A 109 -17.02 -6.70 -7.76
CA ALA A 109 -16.55 -7.31 -6.51
C ALA A 109 -15.05 -7.13 -6.14
N ASN A 110 -14.28 -6.30 -6.86
CA ASN A 110 -12.87 -6.04 -6.59
C ASN A 110 -12.69 -4.57 -6.12
N GLN A 111 -12.57 -4.38 -4.81
CA GLN A 111 -12.59 -3.10 -4.10
C GLN A 111 -11.29 -2.27 -4.21
N ASP A 112 -10.63 -2.27 -5.35
CA ASP A 112 -9.44 -1.45 -5.55
C ASP A 112 -9.88 -0.05 -6.00
N ASN A 113 -9.81 0.92 -5.09
CA ASN A 113 -10.10 2.34 -5.34
C ASN A 113 -9.05 3.05 -6.23
N PHE A 114 -8.52 2.36 -7.23
CA PHE A 114 -7.38 2.78 -8.03
C PHE A 114 -7.72 2.82 -9.50
N TYR A 115 -7.51 3.97 -10.14
CA TYR A 115 -7.59 4.07 -11.59
C TYR A 115 -6.25 3.68 -12.19
N LYS A 116 -6.27 2.66 -13.06
CA LYS A 116 -5.16 2.43 -13.98
C LYS A 116 -5.15 3.57 -14.99
N LEU A 117 -4.01 4.23 -15.15
CA LEU A 117 -3.87 5.28 -16.15
C LEU A 117 -3.62 4.59 -17.49
N ASN A 118 -4.59 4.68 -18.40
CA ASN A 118 -4.39 4.21 -19.76
C ASN A 118 -3.92 5.37 -20.64
N LEU A 119 -2.86 5.13 -21.41
CA LEU A 119 -2.43 6.05 -22.46
C LEU A 119 -3.45 6.02 -23.59
N LYS A 120 -3.77 7.19 -24.16
CA LYS A 120 -4.73 7.31 -25.26
C LYS A 120 -4.38 6.32 -26.39
N GLY A 121 -5.31 5.39 -26.67
CA GLY A 121 -5.34 4.62 -27.91
C GLY A 121 -4.66 3.25 -27.90
N THR A 122 -4.20 2.76 -26.75
CA THR A 122 -3.61 1.41 -26.65
C THR A 122 -4.32 0.56 -25.60
N ASN A 123 -4.62 -0.70 -25.93
CA ASN A 123 -5.11 -1.70 -24.96
C ASN A 123 -4.01 -2.16 -23.97
N ASN A 124 -2.82 -1.57 -24.06
CA ASN A 124 -1.64 -1.92 -23.28
C ASN A 124 -1.47 -0.92 -22.14
N TYR A 125 -1.47 -1.44 -20.91
CA TYR A 125 -1.25 -0.70 -19.67
C TYR A 125 0.24 -0.39 -19.49
N ASP A 126 0.77 0.51 -20.31
CA ASP A 126 2.20 0.85 -20.23
C ASP A 126 2.50 1.92 -19.17
N GLY A 127 1.48 2.45 -18.48
CA GLY A 127 1.61 3.56 -17.54
C GLY A 127 1.95 4.87 -18.26
N LEU A 128 1.95 5.98 -17.52
CA LEU A 128 2.23 7.32 -18.04
C LEU A 128 3.73 7.61 -17.97
N LYS A 129 4.42 7.75 -19.11
CA LYS A 129 5.86 8.05 -19.14
C LYS A 129 6.13 9.54 -18.83
N PRO A 130 7.36 9.89 -18.42
CA PRO A 130 7.76 11.29 -18.24
C PRO A 130 7.41 12.15 -19.44
N GLY A 131 6.73 13.27 -19.21
CA GLY A 131 6.30 14.23 -20.23
C GLY A 131 5.01 13.87 -20.96
N GLU A 132 4.50 12.65 -20.82
CA GLU A 132 3.25 12.24 -21.46
C GLU A 132 2.03 12.76 -20.69
N THR A 133 0.93 12.88 -21.44
CA THR A 133 -0.36 13.29 -20.92
C THR A 133 -1.39 12.23 -21.27
N ALA A 134 -2.14 11.80 -20.26
CA ALA A 134 -3.28 10.92 -20.44
C ALA A 134 -4.53 11.65 -20.00
N ASP A 135 -5.55 11.58 -20.86
CA ASP A 135 -6.90 11.65 -20.33
C ASP A 135 -7.15 10.28 -19.69
N PRO A 136 -7.42 10.19 -18.38
CA PRO A 136 -7.88 8.97 -17.75
C PRO A 136 -9.26 8.64 -18.31
N LYS A 137 -9.28 8.06 -19.51
CA LYS A 137 -10.42 7.30 -19.97
C LYS A 137 -10.44 6.05 -19.12
N ILE A 138 -11.46 5.97 -18.29
CA ILE A 138 -11.68 4.82 -17.43
C ILE A 138 -11.90 3.61 -18.32
N MET A 139 -11.23 2.53 -17.97
CA MET A 139 -11.09 1.28 -18.71
C MET A 139 -12.37 0.50 -19.00
N ASP A 140 -13.55 1.06 -18.75
CA ASP A 140 -14.77 0.46 -19.26
C ASP A 140 -15.44 1.52 -20.11
N SER A 141 -15.68 1.20 -21.39
CA SER A 141 -16.47 2.01 -22.32
C SER A 141 -17.88 2.33 -21.76
N ASN A 142 -18.26 1.69 -20.65
CA ASN A 142 -19.50 1.89 -19.88
C ASN A 142 -19.30 2.49 -18.47
N SER A 143 -18.07 2.69 -18.00
CA SER A 143 -17.78 3.29 -16.68
C SER A 143 -17.39 4.75 -16.86
N LYS A 144 -18.38 5.64 -16.88
CA LYS A 144 -18.10 7.06 -16.61
C LYS A 144 -17.77 7.18 -15.11
N ILE A 145 -16.82 8.02 -14.70
CA ILE A 145 -16.87 8.62 -13.35
C ILE A 145 -18.10 9.54 -13.39
N SER A 146 -19.28 8.94 -13.29
CA SER A 146 -20.50 9.62 -12.91
C SER A 146 -20.55 9.53 -11.39
N THR A 147 -19.56 10.12 -10.73
CA THR A 147 -19.83 10.51 -9.36
C THR A 147 -20.75 11.71 -9.45
N VAL A 148 -21.85 11.63 -8.71
CA VAL A 148 -22.79 12.73 -8.53
C VAL A 148 -22.07 13.79 -7.71
N VAL A 149 -21.18 14.53 -8.38
CA VAL A 149 -20.74 15.83 -7.92
C VAL A 149 -21.95 16.73 -8.18
N ASP A 150 -22.46 17.40 -7.14
CA ASP A 150 -23.52 18.39 -7.32
C ASP A 150 -23.08 19.34 -8.45
N SER A 151 -23.97 19.62 -9.40
CA SER A 151 -23.61 20.33 -10.63
C SER A 151 -22.94 21.68 -10.38
N ASN A 152 -23.20 22.29 -9.22
CA ASN A 152 -22.62 23.56 -8.79
C ASN A 152 -21.96 23.42 -7.42
N GLY A 153 -20.65 23.66 -7.34
CA GLY A 153 -19.94 23.65 -6.07
C GLY A 153 -18.43 23.87 -6.19
N ASP A 154 -17.86 24.34 -5.09
CA ASP A 154 -16.41 24.35 -4.88
C ASP A 154 -15.99 22.97 -4.32
N TYR A 155 -14.98 22.37 -4.92
CA TYR A 155 -14.43 21.09 -4.50
C TYR A 155 -12.91 21.14 -4.43
N ILE A 156 -12.33 20.19 -3.72
CA ILE A 156 -10.89 19.97 -3.66
C ILE A 156 -10.62 18.60 -4.28
N LEU A 157 -9.94 18.61 -5.42
CA LEU A 157 -9.45 17.43 -6.12
C LEU A 157 -8.11 17.02 -5.51
N GLU A 158 -8.02 15.76 -5.09
CA GLU A 158 -6.80 15.14 -4.59
C GLU A 158 -6.38 14.02 -5.54
N VAL A 159 -5.14 14.08 -6.03
CA VAL A 159 -4.59 13.07 -6.93
C VAL A 159 -3.33 12.50 -6.30
N GLN A 160 -3.34 11.20 -6.06
CA GLN A 160 -2.23 10.45 -5.50
C GLN A 160 -1.70 9.48 -6.55
N PRO A 161 -0.45 9.62 -7.01
CA PRO A 161 0.14 8.70 -7.98
C PRO A 161 0.34 7.31 -7.36
N ALA A 162 0.32 6.29 -8.22
CA ALA A 162 0.62 4.92 -7.88
C ALA A 162 1.53 4.28 -8.93
N VAL A 163 2.45 3.44 -8.48
CA VAL A 163 3.40 2.69 -9.32
C VAL A 163 3.21 1.21 -9.02
N ILE A 164 3.42 0.36 -10.01
CA ILE A 164 3.44 -1.10 -9.83
C ILE A 164 4.90 -1.51 -9.62
N ASP A 165 5.20 -2.13 -8.48
CA ASP A 165 6.52 -2.69 -8.27
C ASP A 165 6.71 -3.88 -9.20
N THR A 166 7.69 -3.78 -10.10
CA THR A 166 8.03 -4.84 -11.06
C THR A 166 8.35 -6.18 -10.39
N LYS A 167 8.86 -6.19 -9.16
CA LYS A 167 9.28 -7.40 -8.43
C LYS A 167 8.12 -8.10 -7.76
N THR A 168 7.29 -7.36 -7.04
CA THR A 168 6.18 -7.92 -6.26
C THR A 168 4.87 -7.93 -7.03
N GLN A 169 4.78 -7.19 -8.14
CA GLN A 169 3.54 -6.87 -8.86
C GLN A 169 2.51 -6.17 -7.96
N GLU A 170 2.92 -5.67 -6.80
CA GLU A 170 2.05 -4.95 -5.88
C GLU A 170 1.97 -3.48 -6.27
N ARG A 171 0.81 -2.88 -6.01
CA ARG A 171 0.57 -1.46 -6.25
C ARG A 171 1.01 -0.65 -5.06
N VAL A 172 1.75 0.39 -5.36
CA VAL A 172 2.42 1.22 -4.39
C VAL A 172 1.90 2.64 -4.51
N MET A 173 1.40 3.18 -3.40
CA MET A 173 0.94 4.57 -3.34
C MET A 173 2.07 5.52 -3.04
N CYS A 174 2.24 6.53 -3.88
CA CYS A 174 3.23 7.58 -3.67
C CYS A 174 2.72 8.56 -2.61
N LYS A 175 3.08 8.35 -1.34
CA LYS A 175 2.60 9.19 -0.22
C LYS A 175 3.15 10.61 -0.27
N LYS A 176 4.35 10.80 -0.81
CA LYS A 176 5.03 12.10 -0.89
C LYS A 176 4.56 12.98 -2.06
N ALA A 177 3.90 12.39 -3.06
CA ALA A 177 3.58 13.06 -4.32
C ALA A 177 2.08 13.39 -4.48
N VAL A 178 1.39 13.69 -3.37
CA VAL A 178 -0.05 14.00 -3.40
C VAL A 178 -0.27 15.41 -3.92
N ILE A 179 -1.06 15.55 -4.98
CA ILE A 179 -1.46 16.84 -5.54
C ILE A 179 -2.86 17.19 -5.04
N THR A 180 -3.02 18.41 -4.55
CA THR A 180 -4.31 18.95 -4.12
C THR A 180 -4.60 20.21 -4.91
N GLN A 181 -5.74 20.26 -5.62
CA GLN A 181 -6.15 21.42 -6.41
C GLN A 181 -7.61 21.77 -6.12
N PRO A 182 -7.93 23.04 -5.80
CA PRO A 182 -9.31 23.48 -5.75
C PRO A 182 -9.89 23.53 -7.17
N ILE A 183 -11.09 22.97 -7.34
CA ILE A 183 -11.83 22.96 -8.59
C ILE A 183 -13.21 23.58 -8.36
N LYS A 184 -13.73 24.29 -9.36
CA LYS A 184 -15.08 24.83 -9.35
C LYS A 184 -15.87 24.16 -10.46
N CYS A 185 -17.00 23.54 -10.11
CA CYS A 185 -17.96 23.07 -11.10
C CYS A 185 -19.08 24.10 -11.21
N THR A 186 -19.39 24.49 -12.45
CA THR A 186 -20.42 25.45 -12.86
C THR A 186 -21.32 24.85 -13.92
#